data_AF-A0A158KJZ8-F1
#
_entry.id   AF-A0A158KJZ8-F1
#
_cell.length_a   1.000
_cell.length_b   1.000
_cell.length_c   1.000
_cell.angle_alpha   90.00
_cell.angle_beta   90.00
_cell.angle_gamma   90.00
#
_symmetry.space_group_name_H-M   'P 1'
#
loop_
_entity.id
_entity.type
_entity.pdbx_description
1 polymer ?
#
loop_
_entity_poly.entity_id
_entity_poly.type
_entity_poly.pdbx_seq_one_letter_code
_entity_poly.pdbx_strand_id
1 'polypeptide(L)' 'MTKHLYTYAQVTETAQKEIRSLMAEARSEATLDEKFRKQHYATGVYLGWRAIAGLDYDLVDAERLSAMLTTVS' A
#
# COMPACT_ATOMS: atom_id res chain seq x y z
N MET A 1 19.01 -20.71 7.92
CA MET A 1 18.26 -19.53 7.45
C MET A 1 17.31 -19.08 8.55
N THR A 2 17.63 -18.00 9.23
CA THR A 2 16.72 -17.37 10.21
C THR A 2 15.55 -16.77 9.42
N LYS A 3 14.35 -17.36 9.52
CA LYS A 3 13.15 -16.74 8.96
C LYS A 3 12.86 -15.48 9.76
N HIS A 4 12.94 -14.30 9.12
CA HIS A 4 12.39 -13.09 9.71
C HIS A 4 10.86 -13.27 9.79
N LEU A 5 10.35 -13.49 11.00
CA LEU A 5 8.92 -13.48 11.27
C LEU A 5 8.49 -12.02 11.39
N TYR A 6 7.81 -11.52 10.36
CA TYR A 6 7.11 -10.26 10.44
C TYR A 6 5.74 -10.48 11.07
N THR A 7 5.36 -9.63 12.01
CA THR A 7 4.01 -9.61 12.56
C THR A 7 3.05 -8.96 11.57
N TYR A 8 1.77 -9.33 11.65
CA TYR A 8 0.71 -8.68 10.88
C TYR A 8 0.73 -7.16 11.02
N ALA A 9 0.91 -6.66 12.25
CA ALA A 9 1.00 -5.23 12.53
C ALA A 9 2.17 -4.56 11.78
N GLN A 10 3.36 -5.17 11.78
CA GLN A 10 4.54 -4.62 11.09
C GLN A 10 4.34 -4.58 9.57
N VAL A 11 3.78 -5.63 8.98
CA VAL A 11 3.52 -5.66 7.53
C VAL A 11 2.46 -4.61 7.15
N THR A 12 1.42 -4.46 7.97
CA THR A 12 0.34 -3.48 7.77
C THR A 12 0.82 -2.04 7.91
N GLU A 13 1.63 -1.73 8.93
CA GLU A 13 2.23 -0.42 9.11
C GLU A 13 3.18 -0.06 7.95
N THR A 14 3.98 -1.03 7.50
CA THR A 14 4.89 -0.85 6.36
C THR A 14 4.11 -0.55 5.09
N ALA A 15 3.06 -1.33 4.79
CA ALA A 15 2.20 -1.10 3.63
C ALA A 15 1.53 0.27 3.67
N GLN A 16 1.00 0.66 4.83
CA GLN A 16 0.40 1.99 5.02
C GLN A 16 1.38 3.11 4.74
N LYS A 17 2.60 3.05 5.29
CA LYS A 17 3.61 4.09 5.12
C LYS A 17 3.98 4.24 3.64
N GLU A 18 4.18 3.11 2.97
CA GLU A 18 4.58 3.08 1.57
C GLU A 18 3.47 3.59 0.64
N ILE A 19 2.24 3.10 0.80
CA ILE A 19 1.07 3.60 0.04
C ILE A 19 0.92 5.11 0.24
N ARG A 20 1.04 5.60 1.49
CA ARG A 20 0.94 7.04 1.77
C ARG A 20 2.03 7.84 1.08
N SER A 21 3.28 7.37 1.08
CA SER A 21 4.41 8.05 0.41
C SER A 21 4.15 8.13 -1.09
N LEU A 22 3.85 7.00 -1.72
CA LEU A 22 3.64 6.90 -3.16
C LEU A 22 2.47 7.76 -3.64
N MET A 23 1.36 7.75 -2.89
CA MET A 23 0.21 8.57 -3.23
C MET A 23 0.48 10.07 -3.01
N ALA A 24 1.33 10.44 -2.05
CA ALA A 24 1.77 11.82 -1.88
C ALA A 24 2.69 12.28 -3.02
N GLU A 25 3.65 11.44 -3.39
CA GLU A 25 4.55 11.71 -4.51
C GLU A 25 3.79 11.79 -5.83
N ALA A 26 2.82 10.90 -6.07
CA ALA A 26 1.97 10.91 -7.26
C ALA A 26 1.21 12.23 -7.45
N ARG A 27 0.84 12.91 -6.35
CA ARG A 27 0.19 14.23 -6.41
C ARG A 27 1.16 15.35 -6.82
N SER A 28 2.45 15.18 -6.56
CA SER A 28 3.50 16.16 -6.88
C SER A 28 4.18 15.92 -8.23
N GLU A 29 3.83 14.85 -8.96
CA GLU A 29 4.47 14.55 -10.24
C GLU A 29 4.09 15.54 -11.34
N ALA A 30 5.08 15.89 -12.17
CA ALA A 30 4.91 16.82 -13.27
C ALA A 30 4.20 16.21 -14.49
N THR A 31 4.23 14.87 -14.63
CA THR A 31 3.65 14.16 -15.77
C THR A 31 2.60 13.14 -15.32
N LEU A 32 1.62 12.91 -16.19
CA LEU A 32 0.59 11.90 -15.94
C LEU A 32 1.19 10.49 -15.89
N ASP A 33 2.22 10.21 -16.70
CA ASP A 33 2.86 8.90 -16.74
C ASP A 33 3.54 8.55 -15.40
N GLU A 34 4.30 9.48 -14.81
CA GLU A 34 4.92 9.24 -13.49
C GLU A 34 3.86 9.20 -12.38
N LYS A 35 2.82 10.05 -12.46
CA LYS A 35 1.67 9.99 -11.55
C LYS A 35 1.02 8.60 -11.57
N PHE A 36 0.69 8.07 -12.75
CA PHE A 36 0.06 6.76 -12.89
C PHE A 36 1.01 5.63 -12.47
N ARG A 37 2.30 5.73 -12.77
CA ARG A 37 3.29 4.74 -12.32
C ARG A 37 3.30 4.62 -10.80
N LYS A 38 3.32 5.74 -10.09
CA LYS A 38 3.31 5.75 -8.61
C LYS A 38 1.99 5.24 -8.04
N GLN A 39 0.86 5.57 -8.64
CA GLN A 39 -0.46 5.03 -8.24
C GLN A 39 -0.55 3.51 -8.45
N HIS A 40 -0.04 3.00 -9.58
CA HIS A 40 0.04 1.57 -9.83
C HIS A 40 0.98 0.87 -8.84
N TYR A 41 2.11 1.50 -8.50
CA TYR A 41 3.02 0.95 -7.50
C TYR A 41 2.37 0.88 -6.11
N ALA A 42 1.64 1.93 -5.70
CA ALA A 42 0.87 1.94 -4.45
C ALA A 42 -0.21 0.82 -4.44
N THR A 43 -0.88 0.61 -5.58
CA THR A 43 -1.82 -0.51 -5.75
C THR A 43 -1.12 -1.85 -5.60
N GLY A 44 0.07 -2.00 -6.17
CA GLY A 44 0.91 -3.19 -6.02
C GLY A 44 1.28 -3.48 -4.55
N VAL A 45 1.59 -2.43 -3.77
CA VAL A 45 1.86 -2.57 -2.33
C VAL A 45 0.64 -3.09 -1.58
N TYR A 46 -0.56 -2.57 -1.86
CA TYR A 46 -1.80 -3.06 -1.27
C TYR A 46 -2.06 -4.54 -1.60
N LEU A 47 -1.89 -4.93 -2.86
CA LEU A 47 -2.06 -6.33 -3.28
C LEU A 47 -1.01 -7.25 -2.65
N GLY A 48 0.25 -6.78 -2.54
CA GLY A 48 1.31 -7.49 -1.84
C GLY A 48 1.03 -7.68 -0.36
N TRP A 49 0.54 -6.63 0.33
CA TRP A 49 0.08 -6.72 1.71
C TRP A 49 -1.03 -7.77 1.86
N ARG A 50 -2.04 -7.77 0.99
CA ARG A 50 -3.12 -8.79 1.02
C ARG A 50 -2.59 -10.21 0.85
N ALA A 51 -1.63 -10.41 -0.06
CA ALA A 51 -1.02 -11.72 -0.27
C ALA A 51 -0.24 -12.21 0.95
N ILE A 52 0.45 -11.30 1.66
CA ILE A 52 1.22 -11.64 2.86
C ILE A 52 0.32 -11.84 4.08
N ALA A 53 -0.71 -11.01 4.24
CA ALA A 53 -1.64 -11.09 5.36
C ALA A 53 -2.55 -12.33 5.30
N GLY A 54 -2.71 -12.94 4.12
CA GLY A 54 -3.42 -14.20 3.95
C GLY A 54 -4.94 -14.01 3.91
N LEU A 55 -5.70 -15.00 4.39
CA LEU A 55 -7.17 -14.96 4.39
C LEU A 55 -7.76 -14.31 5.66
N ASP A 56 -6.96 -14.17 6.73
CA ASP A 56 -7.40 -13.73 8.06
C ASP A 56 -7.02 -12.26 8.37
N TYR A 57 -6.85 -11.42 7.35
CA TYR A 57 -6.56 -10.01 7.56
C TYR A 57 -7.78 -9.27 8.12
N ASP A 58 -7.54 -8.25 8.94
CA ASP A 58 -8.60 -7.37 9.43
C ASP A 58 -9.22 -6.59 8.26
N LEU A 59 -10.53 -6.72 8.07
CA LEU A 59 -11.29 -6.02 7.04
C LEU A 59 -11.20 -4.49 7.19
N VAL A 60 -11.12 -4.00 8.43
CA VAL A 60 -10.97 -2.55 8.69
C VAL A 60 -9.65 -2.05 8.13
N ASP A 61 -8.57 -2.82 8.27
CA ASP A 61 -7.28 -2.47 7.69
C ASP A 61 -7.29 -2.54 6.16
N ALA A 62 -7.98 -3.52 5.58
CA ALA A 62 -8.12 -3.60 4.12
C ALA A 62 -8.91 -2.43 3.54
N GLU A 63 -10.03 -2.07 4.16
CA GLU A 63 -10.82 -0.90 3.77
C GLU A 63 -10.01 0.39 3.91
N ARG A 64 -9.31 0.54 5.03
CA ARG A 64 -8.46 1.69 5.31
C ARG A 64 -7.32 1.83 4.31
N LEU A 65 -6.61 0.75 3.97
CA LEU A 65 -5.54 0.76 2.97
C LEU A 65 -6.09 1.00 1.56
N SER A 66 -7.21 0.37 1.21
CA SER A 66 -7.87 0.59 -0.09
C SER A 66 -8.34 2.04 -0.26
N ALA A 67 -8.85 2.67 0.80
CA ALA A 67 -9.28 4.07 0.78
C ALA A 67 -8.11 5.05 0.54
N MET A 68 -6.87 4.67 0.88
CA MET A 68 -5.70 5.50 0.58
C MET A 68 -5.42 5.59 -0.92
N LEU A 69 -5.81 4.58 -1.70
CA LEU A 69 -5.61 4.52 -3.15
C LEU A 69 -6.60 5.42 -3.91
N THR A 70 -7.76 5.73 -3.32
CA THR A 70 -8.86 6.47 -3.99
C THR A 70 -8.83 7.98 -3.78
N THR A 71 -7.81 8.53 -3.11
CA THR A 71 -7.70 9.98 -2.80
C THR A 71 -7.22 10.83 -3.98
N VAL A 72 -7.64 10.49 -5.20
CA VAL A 72 -7.34 11.22 -6.43
C VAL A 72 -8.66 11.73 -7.01
N SER A 73 -9.06 12.91 -6.57
CA SER A 73 -9.95 13.81 -7.32
C SER A 73 -9.14 15.03 -7.70
#